data_AF-A0A3P8KVG3-F1
#
_entry.id   AF-A0A3P8KVG3-F1
#
_cell.length_a   1.000
_cell.length_b   1.000
_cell.length_c   1.000
_cell.angle_alpha   90.00
_cell.angle_beta   90.00
_cell.angle_gamma   90.00
#
_symmetry.space_group_name_H-M   'P 1'
#
loop_
_entity.id
_entity.type
_entity.pdbx_description
1 polymer ?
#
loop_
_entity_poly.entity_id
_entity_poly.type
_entity_poly.pdbx_seq_one_letter_code
_entity_poly.pdbx_strand_id
1 'polypeptide(L)' 'MPKTRSGKIIRRILRKIANEDYDFGDTSTLLDYSCLETLIKLSKFVINT' A
#
# COMPACT_ATOMS: atom_id res chain seq x y z
N MET A 1 -4.36 -3.01 -5.74
CA MET A 1 -2.90 -2.82 -5.94
C MET A 1 -2.63 -1.33 -6.06
N PRO A 2 -1.61 -0.78 -5.37
CA PRO A 2 -1.37 0.65 -5.33
C PRO A 2 -0.78 1.13 -6.66
N LYS A 3 -1.57 1.93 -7.41
CA LYS A 3 -1.21 2.44 -8.73
C LYS A 3 -1.22 3.97 -8.75
N THR A 4 -0.34 4.57 -9.54
CA THR A 4 -0.37 6.00 -9.86
C THR A 4 -1.51 6.33 -10.83
N ARG A 5 -1.83 7.63 -10.99
CA ARG A 5 -2.74 8.12 -12.05
C ARG A 5 -2.29 7.74 -13.48
N SER A 6 -1.01 7.46 -13.69
CA SER A 6 -0.44 6.95 -14.95
C SER A 6 -0.42 5.42 -15.06
N GLY A 7 -1.00 4.70 -14.09
CA GLY A 7 -1.10 3.24 -14.09
C GLY A 7 0.14 2.50 -13.57
N LYS A 8 1.22 3.21 -13.20
CA LYS A 8 2.43 2.59 -12.66
C LYS A 8 2.17 2.01 -11.26
N ILE A 9 2.66 0.81 -10.99
CA ILE A 9 2.54 0.19 -9.66
C ILE A 9 3.56 0.81 -8.70
N ILE A 10 3.10 1.32 -7.56
CA ILE A 10 3.94 1.89 -6.51
C ILE A 10 4.38 0.79 -5.55
N ARG A 11 5.38 -0.01 -5.97
CA ARG A 11 5.90 -1.14 -5.18
C ARG A 11 6.46 -0.73 -3.81
N ARG A 12 6.83 0.53 -3.63
CA ARG A 12 7.30 1.08 -2.35
C ARG A 12 6.25 0.90 -1.24
N ILE A 13 4.98 1.18 -1.52
CA ILE A 13 3.88 1.02 -0.56
C ILE A 13 3.74 -0.44 -0.15
N LEU A 14 3.82 -1.38 -1.10
CA LEU A 14 3.76 -2.80 -0.81
C LEU A 14 4.90 -3.26 0.11
N ARG A 15 6.13 -2.81 -0.15
CA ARG A 15 7.28 -3.12 0.72
C ARG A 15 7.11 -2.53 2.12
N LYS A 16 6.59 -1.32 2.22
CA LYS A 16 6.35 -0.64 3.50
C LYS A 16 5.31 -1.40 4.33
N ILE A 17 4.18 -1.76 3.73
CA ILE A 17 3.14 -2.59 4.37
C ILE A 17 3.70 -3.94 4.85
N ALA A 18 4.50 -4.62 4.03
CA ALA A 18 5.11 -5.90 4.40
C ALA A 18 6.11 -5.81 5.57
N ASN A 19 6.71 -4.63 5.80
CA ASN A 19 7.62 -4.37 6.92
C ASN A 19 6.90 -3.72 8.12
N GLU A 20 5.56 -3.70 8.13
CA GLU A 20 4.74 -3.02 9.15
C GLU A 20 5.05 -1.52 9.35
N ASP A 21 5.63 -0.89 8.33
CA ASP A 21 5.97 0.52 8.31
C ASP A 21 4.89 1.29 7.53
N TYR A 22 4.08 2.06 8.24
CA TYR A 22 2.95 2.81 7.67
C TYR A 22 3.30 4.26 7.32
N ASP A 23 4.56 4.66 7.43
CA ASP A 23 5.01 5.94 6.85
C ASP A 23 5.24 5.78 5.35
N PHE A 24 4.21 6.14 4.60
CA PHE A 24 4.22 6.11 3.14
C PHE A 24 4.77 7.38 2.51
N GLY A 25 5.14 8.43 3.24
CA GLY A 25 5.55 9.70 2.65
C GLY A 25 4.55 10.22 1.60
N ASP A 26 5.05 10.82 0.51
CA ASP A 26 4.17 11.33 -0.55
C ASP A 26 3.43 10.21 -1.30
N THR A 27 2.10 10.29 -1.23
CA THR A 27 1.13 9.41 -1.89
C THR A 27 0.17 10.17 -2.80
N SER A 28 0.39 11.47 -3.02
CA SER A 28 -0.48 12.36 -3.80
C SER A 28 -0.78 11.87 -5.23
N THR A 29 0.13 11.06 -5.79
CA THR A 29 0.03 10.52 -7.15
C THR A 29 -0.79 9.24 -7.26
N LEU A 30 -1.24 8.69 -6.13
CA LEU A 30 -2.04 7.47 -6.09
C LEU A 30 -3.42 7.71 -6.73
N LEU A 31 -3.87 6.75 -7.53
CA LEU A 31 -5.18 6.82 -8.19
C LEU A 31 -6.33 6.56 -7.20
N ASP A 32 -6.13 5.60 -6.29
CA ASP A 32 -7.16 5.15 -5.36
C ASP A 32 -6.54 4.89 -3.97
N TYR A 33 -6.94 5.71 -3.00
CA TYR A 33 -6.45 5.62 -1.61
C TYR A 33 -7.10 4.48 -0.82
N SER A 34 -8.30 4.01 -1.20
CA SER A 34 -8.99 2.92 -0.50
C SER A 34 -8.23 1.59 -0.57
N CYS A 35 -7.39 1.43 -1.60
CA CYS A 35 -6.59 0.23 -1.75
C CYS A 35 -5.54 0.06 -0.62
N LEU A 36 -5.10 1.13 0.04
CA LEU A 36 -4.14 1.03 1.16
C LEU A 36 -4.77 0.30 2.34
N GLU A 37 -5.98 0.68 2.73
CA GLU A 37 -6.69 0.08 3.86
C GLU A 37 -6.86 -1.43 3.66
N THR A 38 -7.30 -1.82 2.46
CA THR A 38 -7.46 -3.23 2.09
C THR A 38 -6.15 -4.00 2.18
N LEU A 39 -5.05 -3.43 1.66
CA LEU A 39 -3.74 -4.07 1.69
C LEU A 39 -3.18 -4.21 3.11
N ILE A 40 -3.37 -3.21 3.96
CA ILE A 40 -2.95 -3.26 5.37
C ILE A 40 -3.72 -4.35 6.11
N LYS A 41 -5.04 -4.41 5.93
CA LYS A 41 -5.89 -5.44 6.56
C LYS A 41 -5.47 -6.85 6.15
N LEU A 42 -5.26 -7.08 4.86
CA LEU A 42 -4.80 -8.37 4.33
C LEU A 42 -3.40 -8.73 4.86
N SER A 43 -2.46 -7.77 4.88
CA SER A 43 -1.12 -8.01 5.40
C SER A 43 -1.14 -8.40 6.87
N LYS A 44 -1.91 -7.70 7.70
CA LYS A 44 -2.08 -8.04 9.12
C LYS A 44 -2.71 -9.41 9.31
N PHE A 45 -3.69 -9.77 8.48
CA PHE A 45 -4.29 -11.11 8.53
C PHE A 45 -3.23 -12.19 8.26
N VAL A 46 -2.41 -12.03 7.22
CA VAL A 46 -1.38 -13.00 6.85
C VAL A 46 -0.26 -13.10 7.89
N ILE A 47 0.19 -11.98 8.47
CA ILE A 47 1.29 -11.97 9.45
C ILE A 47 0.86 -12.57 10.80
N ASN A 48 -0.41 -12.39 11.20
CA ASN A 48 -0.93 -12.90 12.46
C ASN A 48 -1.49 -14.34 12.38
N THR A 49 -1.41 -14.98 11.21
CA THR A 49 -1.81 -16.39 10.99
C THR A 49 -0.58 -17.28 10.99
#